data_AF-A0A962EC01-F1
#
_entry.id   AF-A0A962EC01-F1
#
_cell.length_a   1.000
_cell.length_b   1.000
_cell.length_c   1.000
_cell.angle_alpha   90.00
_cell.angle_beta   90.00
_cell.angle_gamma   90.00
#
_symmetry.space_group_name_H-M   'P 1'
#
loop_
_entity.id
_entity.type
_entity.pdbx_description
1 polymer ?
#
loop_
_entity_poly.entity_id
_entity_poly.type
_entity_poly.pdbx_seq_one_letter_code
_entity_poly.pdbx_strand_id
1 'polypeptide(L)' 'RAQLEFSAAYLLSRKLAVGAEYRSKPDNLGIATEDDWWDVFVAWAPSKHLSMTLAYVDLGNIVIADDQTGYYLSVQGGF' A
#
# COMPACT_ATOMS: atom_id res chain seq x y z
N ARG A 1 -8.74 -12.73 17.32
CA ARG A 1 -9.15 -11.33 17.58
C ARG A 1 -9.42 -10.65 16.24
N ALA A 2 -10.28 -9.64 16.17
CA ALA A 2 -10.61 -8.96 14.92
C ALA A 2 -9.38 -8.21 14.38
N GLN A 3 -9.12 -8.36 13.09
CA GLN A 3 -8.12 -7.60 12.34
C GLN A 3 -8.84 -6.44 11.67
N LEU A 4 -8.39 -5.20 11.90
CA LEU A 4 -8.99 -4.02 11.28
C LEU A 4 -8.19 -3.65 10.04
N GLU A 5 -8.86 -3.59 8.91
CA GLU A 5 -8.31 -3.19 7.63
C GLU A 5 -9.01 -1.91 7.18
N PHE A 6 -8.25 -0.88 6.81
CA PHE A 6 -8.75 0.38 6.32
C PHE A 6 -8.05 0.76 5.03
N SER A 7 -8.82 1.02 3.98
CA SER A 7 -8.32 1.48 2.68
C SER A 7 -9.12 2.69 2.22
N ALA A 8 -8.44 3.75 1.79
CA ALA A 8 -9.08 4.93 1.24
C ALA A 8 -8.37 5.37 -0.05
N ALA A 9 -9.14 5.74 -1.07
CA ALA A 9 -8.62 6.29 -2.31
C ALA A 9 -9.46 7.48 -2.77
N TYR A 10 -8.78 8.50 -3.30
CA TYR A 10 -9.38 9.71 -3.82
C TYR A 10 -8.97 9.94 -5.27
N LEU A 11 -9.97 10.17 -6.13
CA LEU A 11 -9.78 10.51 -7.53
C LEU A 11 -9.60 12.02 -7.67
N LEU A 12 -8.35 12.47 -7.83
CA LEU A 12 -8.03 13.86 -8.15
C LEU A 12 -8.53 14.25 -9.54
N SER A 13 -8.54 13.29 -10.47
CA SER A 13 -9.13 13.45 -11.80
C SER A 13 -9.57 12.09 -12.37
N ARG A 14 -10.24 12.10 -13.53
CA ARG A 14 -10.58 10.87 -14.28
C ARG A 14 -9.36 10.01 -14.66
N LYS A 15 -8.15 10.57 -14.54
CA LYS A 15 -6.90 9.94 -14.92
C LYS A 15 -5.93 9.79 -13.75
N LEU A 16 -6.24 10.32 -12.57
CA LEU A 16 -5.31 10.36 -11.43
C LEU A 16 -6.05 10.03 -10.15
N ALA A 17 -5.60 8.99 -9.47
CA ALA A 17 -6.05 8.59 -8.14
C ALA A 17 -4.86 8.53 -7.19
N VAL A 18 -5.11 8.86 -5.93
CA VAL A 18 -4.16 8.69 -4.83
C VAL A 18 -4.88 7.93 -3.72
N GLY A 19 -4.20 7.07 -3.00
CA GLY A 19 -4.81 6.30 -1.93
C GLY A 19 -3.79 5.83 -0.90
N ALA A 20 -4.33 5.31 0.18
CA ALA A 20 -3.57 4.72 1.26
C ALA A 20 -4.33 3.52 1.81
N GLU A 21 -3.59 2.50 2.20
CA GLU A 21 -4.10 1.34 2.91
C GLU A 21 -3.34 1.19 4.23
N TYR A 22 -4.05 0.81 5.27
CA TYR A 22 -3.53 0.51 6.58
C TYR A 22 -4.24 -0.76 7.05
N ARG A 23 -3.48 -1.78 7.47
CA ARG A 23 -4.11 -2.85 8.26
C ARG A 23 -3.39 -2.99 9.59
N SER A 24 -4.14 -3.07 10.65
CA SER A 24 -3.57 -3.34 11.96
C SER A 24 -3.55 -4.85 12.17
N LYS A 25 -2.36 -5.44 12.36
CA LYS A 25 -2.24 -6.84 12.76
C LYS A 25 -2.42 -6.94 14.28
N PRO A 26 -3.37 -7.74 14.79
CA PRO A 26 -3.52 -7.92 16.23
C PRO A 26 -2.42 -8.85 16.76
N ASP A 27 -1.61 -8.33 17.69
CA ASP A 27 -0.57 -9.05 18.43
C ASP A 27 -1.05 -10.43 18.91
N ASN A 28 -0.34 -11.49 18.49
CA ASN A 28 -0.57 -12.86 18.96
C ASN A 28 0.65 -13.51 19.63
N LEU A 29 1.78 -12.80 19.75
CA LEU A 29 3.00 -13.32 20.37
C LEU A 29 3.47 -12.31 21.41
N GLY A 30 3.34 -12.65 22.70
CA GLY A 30 3.69 -11.79 23.84
C GLY A 30 5.18 -11.48 24.01
N ILE A 31 5.95 -11.38 22.92
CA ILE A 31 7.40 -11.18 22.91
C ILE A 31 7.88 -10.24 21.78
N ALA A 32 7.04 -9.85 20.80
CA ALA A 32 7.44 -8.90 19.76
C ALA A 32 6.27 -8.01 19.32
N THR A 33 6.49 -6.70 19.30
CA THR A 33 5.62 -5.71 18.67
C THR A 33 5.62 -5.99 17.16
N GLU A 34 4.54 -6.53 16.60
CA GLU A 34 4.44 -6.69 15.15
C GLU A 34 3.87 -5.37 14.62
N ASP A 35 4.75 -4.50 14.12
CA ASP A 35 4.39 -3.14 13.72
C ASP A 35 3.34 -3.13 12.60
N ASP A 36 2.49 -2.10 12.64
CA ASP A 36 1.43 -1.90 11.66
C ASP A 36 2.01 -1.67 10.26
N TRP A 37 1.53 -2.43 9.27
CA TRP A 37 1.88 -2.19 7.87
C TRP A 37 0.94 -1.12 7.27
N TRP A 38 1.53 -0.22 6.48
CA TRP A 38 0.80 0.80 5.75
C TRP A 38 1.37 0.98 4.36
N ASP A 39 0.53 1.33 3.40
CA ASP A 39 0.96 1.71 2.07
C ASP A 39 0.25 2.97 1.59
N VAL A 40 0.92 3.67 0.68
CA VAL A 40 0.37 4.78 -0.07
C VAL A 40 0.62 4.54 -1.55
N PHE A 41 -0.37 4.84 -2.38
CA PHE A 41 -0.26 4.62 -3.82
C PHE A 41 -0.81 5.80 -4.63
N VAL A 42 -0.26 5.94 -5.83
CA VAL A 42 -0.67 6.89 -6.85
C VAL A 42 -0.88 6.11 -8.14
N ALA A 43 -2.08 6.19 -8.71
CA ALA A 43 -2.43 5.61 -9.98
C ALA A 43 -2.70 6.69 -11.01
N TRP A 44 -1.97 6.67 -12.13
CA TRP A 44 -2.08 7.60 -13.23
C TRP A 44 -2.33 6.88 -14.56
N ALA A 45 -3.44 7.22 -15.22
CA ALA A 45 -3.84 6.68 -16.51
C ALA A 45 -3.83 7.79 -17.59
N PRO A 46 -2.67 8.08 -18.23
CA PRO A 46 -2.58 9.11 -19.27
C PRO A 46 -3.56 8.89 -20.43
N SER A 47 -3.83 7.61 -20.77
CA SER A 47 -4.77 7.22 -21.83
C SER A 47 -5.62 6.02 -21.39
N LYS A 48 -6.64 5.64 -22.17
CA LYS A 48 -7.44 4.43 -21.90
C LYS A 48 -6.65 3.13 -22.11
N HIS A 49 -5.52 3.21 -22.79
CA HIS A 49 -4.67 2.09 -23.18
C HIS A 49 -3.40 2.00 -22.34
N LEU A 50 -3.13 2.97 -21.47
CA LEU A 50 -1.93 3.03 -20.64
C LEU A 50 -2.29 3.49 -19.24
N SER A 51 -1.98 2.67 -18.25
CA SER A 51 -2.10 2.98 -16.83
C SER A 51 -0.80 2.68 -16.11
N MET A 52 -0.50 3.48 -15.10
CA MET A 52 0.70 3.39 -14.30
C MET A 52 0.33 3.54 -12.84
N THR A 53 0.90 2.72 -11.97
CA THR A 53 0.65 2.78 -10.53
C THR A 53 1.98 2.73 -9.81
N LEU A 54 2.21 3.67 -8.92
CA LEU A 54 3.35 3.70 -8.02
C LEU A 54 2.81 3.57 -6.59
N ALA A 55 3.28 2.59 -5.84
CA ALA A 55 2.99 2.42 -4.43
C ALA A 55 4.28 2.44 -3.62
N TYR A 56 4.18 2.98 -2.43
CA TYR A 56 5.19 2.92 -1.38
C TYR A 56 4.57 2.17 -0.22
N VAL A 57 5.19 1.07 0.14
CA VAL A 57 4.74 0.18 1.21
C VAL A 57 5.76 0.27 2.33
N ASP A 58 5.28 0.48 3.53
CA ASP A 58 6.04 0.37 4.76
C ASP A 58 5.53 -0.88 5.50
N LEU A 59 6.37 -1.91 5.55
CA LEU A 59 5.98 -3.22 6.08
C LEU A 59 6.15 -3.32 7.60
N GLY A 60 6.62 -2.26 8.28
CA GLY A 60 6.96 -2.29 9.71
C GLY A 60 8.06 -3.30 10.06
N ASN A 61 8.32 -3.50 11.36
CA ASN A 61 9.26 -4.52 11.84
C ASN A 61 8.73 -5.93 11.62
N ILE A 62 9.31 -6.63 10.65
CA ILE A 62 9.21 -8.07 10.52
C ILE A 62 10.38 -8.65 11.32
N VAL A 63 10.11 -9.32 12.45
CA VAL A 63 10.91 -10.15 13.41
C VAL A 63 12.44 -10.41 13.18
N ILE A 64 12.97 -10.22 11.97
CA ILE A 64 14.34 -10.49 11.52
C ILE A 64 15.04 -9.23 10.93
N ALA A 65 14.33 -8.15 10.59
CA ALA A 65 14.90 -6.92 10.04
C ALA A 65 14.01 -5.69 10.30
N ASP A 66 14.62 -4.60 10.79
CA ASP A 66 13.91 -3.34 11.06
C ASP A 66 13.63 -2.51 9.78
N ASP A 67 12.52 -1.75 9.76
CA ASP A 67 12.16 -0.72 8.74
C ASP A 67 12.19 -1.18 7.25
N GLN A 68 11.52 -2.29 6.91
CA GLN A 68 11.41 -2.75 5.53
C GLN A 68 10.43 -1.88 4.72
N THR A 69 10.97 -0.82 4.10
CA THR A 69 10.24 0.03 3.16
C THR A 69 10.49 -0.42 1.72
N GLY A 70 9.42 -0.45 0.90
CA GLY A 70 9.45 -0.98 -0.45
C GLY A 70 8.70 -0.09 -1.43
N TYR A 71 9.28 0.13 -2.61
CA TYR A 71 8.60 0.79 -3.72
C TYR A 71 8.10 -0.25 -4.71
N TYR A 72 6.85 -0.09 -5.16
CA TYR A 72 6.23 -0.90 -6.20
C TYR A 72 5.81 -0.01 -7.37
N LEU A 73 6.33 -0.29 -8.56
CA LEU A 73 5.93 0.39 -9.79
C LEU A 73 5.32 -0.62 -10.76
N SER A 74 4.12 -0.29 -11.26
CA SER A 74 3.41 -1.07 -12.27
C SER A 74 3.08 -0.18 -13.46
N VAL A 75 3.30 -0.71 -14.66
CA VAL A 75 2.88 -0.10 -15.92
C VAL A 75 2.09 -1.14 -16.69
N GLN A 76 0.87 -0.79 -17.07
CA GLN A 76 -0.04 -1.66 -17.80
C GLN A 76 -0.45 -0.98 -19.10
N GLY A 77 -0.20 -1.66 -20.21
CA GLY A 77 -0.58 -1.21 -21.55
C GLY A 77 -1.44 -2.27 -22.25
N GLY A 78 -2.55 -1.87 -22.87
CA GLY A 78 -3.44 -2.75 -23.64
C GLY A 78 -3.81 -2.12 -24.98
N PHE A 79 -3.92 -2.93 -26.02
CA PHE A 79 -4.16 -2.53 -27.42
C PHE A 79 -5.49 -3.06 -27.95
#